data_AF-A0A5Q4G5Q2-F1
#
_entry.id   AF-A0A5Q4G5Q2-F1
#
_cell.length_a   1.000
_cell.length_b   1.000
_cell.length_c   1.000
_cell.angle_alpha   90.00
_cell.angle_beta   90.00
_cell.angle_gamma   90.00
#
_symmetry.space_group_name_H-M   'P 1'
#
loop_
_entity.id
_entity.type
_entity.pdbx_description
1 polymer ?
#
loop_
_entity_poly.entity_id
_entity_poly.type
_entity_poly.pdbx_seq_one_letter_code
_entity_poly.pdbx_strand_id
1 'polypeptide(L)'
;MQRFSRRRPELLMGTFVLLVALGTALFRAADYVVAIGPEPTPATVSAEADDHAWFDTGMALWDAHCYSCHAEVPYVSELFVADGGRDYLIDLMLYGAQGEAEIFGAVEMLRHRPYGGSFDDDQMSALLNLMLVAWGNDEALPPDAEFYTPDEVGAARGRDVSPQEVIE
;
A
#
# COMPACT_ATOMS: atom_id res chain seq x y z
N MET A 1 -21.23 -56.48 51.15
CA MET A 1 -19.90 -56.22 50.56
C MET A 1 -20.08 -55.34 49.32
N GLN A 2 -19.94 -54.02 49.46
CA GLN A 2 -20.01 -53.05 48.37
C GLN A 2 -18.59 -52.55 48.05
N ARG A 3 -18.11 -52.73 46.82
CA ARG A 3 -16.84 -52.15 46.33
C ARG A 3 -17.10 -50.73 45.83
N PHE A 4 -16.65 -49.73 46.58
CA PHE A 4 -16.60 -48.34 46.12
C PHE A 4 -15.49 -48.18 45.07
N SER A 5 -15.89 -47.78 43.86
CA SER A 5 -15.02 -47.40 42.76
C SER A 5 -14.38 -46.03 43.06
N ARG A 6 -13.07 -46.00 43.31
CA ARG A 6 -12.27 -44.77 43.30
C ARG A 6 -12.16 -44.27 41.85
N ARG A 7 -13.04 -43.34 41.46
CA ARG A 7 -12.90 -42.59 40.21
C ARG A 7 -11.83 -41.50 40.38
N ARG A 8 -10.85 -41.51 39.47
CA ARG A 8 -9.67 -40.62 39.43
C ARG A 8 -10.12 -39.18 39.07
N PRO A 9 -9.83 -38.15 39.87
CA PRO A 9 -10.29 -36.78 39.65
C PRO A 9 -9.56 -36.02 38.52
N GLU A 10 -8.45 -36.57 37.99
CA GLU A 10 -7.59 -35.90 37.00
C GLU A 10 -8.21 -35.77 35.60
N LEU A 11 -9.17 -36.63 35.24
CA LEU A 11 -9.85 -36.60 33.95
C LEU A 11 -10.88 -35.46 33.84
N LEU A 12 -11.43 -34.98 34.96
CA LEU A 12 -12.46 -33.93 34.96
C LEU A 12 -11.87 -32.53 34.71
N MET A 13 -10.61 -32.30 35.10
CA MET A 13 -9.96 -31.00 34.93
C MET A 13 -9.54 -30.75 33.47
N GLY A 14 -9.10 -31.79 32.75
CA GLY A 14 -8.76 -31.69 31.32
C GLY A 14 -9.97 -31.41 30.42
N THR A 15 -11.13 -32.00 30.72
CA THR A 15 -12.37 -31.73 29.99
C THR A 15 -12.88 -30.31 30.22
N PHE A 16 -12.69 -29.76 31.43
CA PHE A 16 -13.13 -28.38 31.73
C PHE A 16 -12.32 -27.34 30.97
N VAL A 17 -10.99 -27.48 30.87
CA VAL A 17 -10.14 -26.55 30.11
C VAL A 17 -10.45 -26.59 28.61
N LEU A 18 -10.71 -27.78 28.05
CA LEU A 18 -11.04 -27.94 26.64
C LEU A 18 -12.41 -27.34 26.29
N LEU A 19 -13.39 -27.44 27.21
CA LEU A 19 -14.71 -26.82 27.06
C LEU A 19 -14.66 -25.29 27.17
N VAL A 20 -13.80 -24.73 28.03
CA VAL A 20 -13.59 -23.28 28.15
C VAL A 20 -12.92 -22.72 26.88
N ALA A 21 -11.91 -23.41 26.33
CA ALA A 21 -11.24 -22.98 25.09
C ALA A 21 -12.16 -23.08 23.86
N LEU A 22 -13.01 -24.12 23.78
CA LEU A 22 -14.00 -24.24 22.71
C LEU A 22 -15.12 -23.19 22.86
N GLY A 23 -15.50 -22.87 24.10
CA GLY A 23 -16.48 -21.82 24.41
C GLY A 23 -16.00 -20.42 24.02
N THR A 24 -14.74 -20.06 24.28
CA THR A 24 -14.19 -18.76 23.88
C THR A 24 -14.00 -18.63 22.37
N ALA A 25 -13.65 -19.72 21.68
CA ALA A 25 -13.59 -19.75 20.22
C ALA A 25 -14.97 -19.56 19.57
N LEU A 26 -16.02 -20.17 20.14
CA LEU A 26 -17.40 -20.00 19.66
C LEU A 26 -18.00 -18.63 20.00
N PHE A 27 -17.64 -18.04 21.14
CA PHE A 27 -18.07 -16.68 21.49
C PHE A 27 -17.48 -15.62 20.55
N ARG A 28 -16.20 -15.78 20.14
CA ARG A 28 -15.56 -14.90 19.14
C ARG A 28 -16.20 -14.99 17.75
N ALA A 29 -16.79 -16.13 17.40
CA ALA A 29 -17.47 -16.29 16.11
C ALA A 29 -18.88 -15.67 16.08
N ALA A 30 -19.52 -15.47 17.25
CA ALA A 30 -20.85 -14.89 17.35
C ALA A 30 -20.87 -13.36 17.15
N ASP A 31 -19.76 -12.67 17.42
CA ASP A 31 -19.60 -11.24 17.14
C ASP A 31 -19.36 -10.95 15.65
N TYR A 32 -19.20 -11.98 14.81
CA TYR A 32 -19.02 -11.88 13.35
C TYR A 32 -20.32 -12.15 12.57
N VAL A 33 -21.48 -11.89 13.18
CA VAL A 33 -22.75 -11.85 12.44
C VAL A 33 -22.90 -10.44 11.87
N VAL A 34 -22.62 -10.36 10.57
CA VAL A 34 -22.90 -9.24 9.67
C VAL A 34 -24.28 -8.65 9.96
N ALA A 35 -24.29 -7.46 10.55
CA ALA A 35 -25.48 -6.61 10.59
C ALA A 35 -25.65 -5.96 9.22
N ILE A 36 -26.48 -6.55 8.36
CA ILE A 36 -26.99 -5.88 7.15
C ILE A 36 -28.04 -4.87 7.63
N GLY A 37 -27.59 -3.67 7.99
CA GLY A 37 -28.45 -2.50 8.18
C GLY A 37 -28.89 -1.90 6.83
N PRO A 38 -29.94 -1.06 6.80
CA PRO A 38 -30.37 -0.38 5.58
C PRO A 38 -29.23 0.47 5.01
N GLU A 39 -29.09 0.45 3.68
CA GLU A 39 -28.00 1.08 2.93
C GLU A 39 -27.71 2.51 3.40
N PRO A 40 -26.47 2.83 3.82
CA PRO A 40 -26.12 4.21 4.08
C PRO A 40 -26.02 4.97 2.75
N THR A 41 -26.76 6.07 2.68
CA THR A 41 -26.63 7.20 1.75
C THR A 41 -25.16 7.49 1.39
N PRO A 42 -24.81 7.76 0.11
CA PRO A 42 -23.43 7.91 -0.29
C PRO A 42 -22.91 9.29 0.11
N ALA A 43 -22.34 9.39 1.31
CA ALA A 43 -21.60 10.56 1.74
C ALA A 43 -20.66 10.17 2.89
N THR A 44 -19.61 9.42 2.54
CA THR A 44 -18.25 9.41 3.12
C THR A 44 -17.58 8.14 2.61
N VAL A 45 -16.85 8.24 1.51
CA VAL A 45 -15.75 7.31 1.20
C VAL A 45 -14.73 7.50 2.33
N SER A 46 -14.70 6.55 3.27
CA SER A 46 -13.70 6.52 4.34
C SER A 46 -12.45 5.83 3.80
N ALA A 47 -11.35 6.57 3.78
CA ALA A 47 -10.05 6.22 3.20
C ALA A 47 -9.42 4.90 3.68
N GLU A 48 -9.88 4.29 4.78
CA GLU A 48 -9.20 3.11 5.34
C GLU A 48 -9.48 1.78 4.62
N ALA A 49 -10.53 1.68 3.79
CA ALA A 49 -10.79 0.47 3.00
C ALA A 49 -9.99 0.44 1.68
N ASP A 50 -9.46 1.60 1.26
CA ASP A 50 -8.70 1.76 0.01
C ASP A 50 -7.20 1.49 0.20
N ASP A 51 -6.70 1.62 1.44
CA ASP A 51 -5.26 1.59 1.71
C ASP A 51 -4.57 0.28 1.34
N HIS A 52 -5.25 -0.84 1.53
CA HIS A 52 -4.72 -2.15 1.16
C HIS A 52 -4.94 -2.46 -0.34
N ALA A 53 -5.98 -1.89 -0.95
CA ALA A 53 -6.30 -2.16 -2.35
C ALA A 53 -5.28 -1.54 -3.30
N TRP A 54 -4.87 -0.29 -3.04
CA TRP A 54 -3.80 0.34 -3.80
C TRP A 54 -2.45 -0.31 -3.52
N PHE A 55 -2.18 -0.73 -2.28
CA PHE A 55 -0.89 -1.36 -1.94
C PHE A 55 -0.70 -2.68 -2.70
N ASP A 56 -1.70 -3.57 -2.69
CA ASP A 56 -1.65 -4.84 -3.42
C ASP A 56 -1.53 -4.62 -4.94
N THR A 57 -2.26 -3.64 -5.47
CA THR A 57 -2.18 -3.25 -6.89
C THR A 57 -0.79 -2.74 -7.25
N GLY A 58 -0.26 -1.82 -6.45
CA GLY A 58 1.09 -1.28 -6.62
C GLY A 58 2.14 -2.38 -6.57
N MET A 59 2.04 -3.32 -5.62
CA MET A 59 3.02 -4.40 -5.46
C MET A 59 3.00 -5.35 -6.66
N ALA A 60 1.82 -5.69 -7.16
CA ALA A 60 1.68 -6.52 -8.35
C ALA A 60 2.31 -5.85 -9.59
N LEU A 61 2.11 -4.54 -9.76
CA LEU A 61 2.73 -3.78 -10.85
C LEU A 61 4.25 -3.68 -10.67
N TRP A 62 4.71 -3.46 -9.44
CA TRP A 62 6.14 -3.38 -9.11
C TRP A 62 6.86 -4.68 -9.50
N ASP A 63 6.35 -5.83 -9.06
CA ASP A 63 6.93 -7.13 -9.35
C ASP A 63 6.97 -7.43 -10.86
N ALA A 64 5.94 -7.00 -11.59
CA ALA A 64 5.82 -7.24 -13.02
C ALA A 64 6.67 -6.30 -13.89
N HIS A 65 6.89 -5.06 -13.46
CA HIS A 65 7.41 -3.99 -14.33
C HIS A 65 8.63 -3.25 -13.80
N CYS A 66 8.81 -3.19 -12.48
CA CYS A 66 9.82 -2.34 -11.84
C CYS A 66 10.97 -3.16 -11.27
N TYR A 67 10.65 -4.33 -10.67
CA TYR A 67 11.61 -5.14 -9.91
C TYR A 67 12.85 -5.57 -10.72
N SER A 68 12.69 -5.79 -12.03
CA SER A 68 13.81 -6.19 -12.89
C SER A 68 14.93 -5.14 -12.99
N CYS A 69 14.60 -3.87 -12.71
CA CYS A 69 15.55 -2.76 -12.71
C CYS A 69 15.79 -2.19 -11.32
N HIS A 70 14.77 -2.17 -10.46
CA HIS A 70 14.81 -1.58 -9.12
C HIS A 70 14.46 -2.65 -8.07
N ALA A 71 15.40 -2.99 -7.19
CA ALA A 71 15.05 -3.75 -6.00
C ALA A 71 14.29 -2.88 -4.98
N GLU A 72 14.64 -1.59 -4.96
CA GLU A 72 14.07 -0.51 -4.15
C GLU A 72 14.28 0.82 -4.91
N VAL A 73 13.61 1.88 -4.47
CA VAL A 73 13.78 3.25 -4.97
C VAL A 73 14.10 4.16 -3.78
N PRO A 74 15.38 4.23 -3.36
CA PRO A 74 15.77 5.14 -2.29
C PRO A 74 15.60 6.57 -2.83
N TYR A 75 15.23 7.51 -1.97
CA TYR A 75 15.00 8.93 -2.26
C TYR A 75 13.62 9.37 -2.76
N VAL A 76 12.65 8.47 -2.94
CA VAL A 76 11.31 8.86 -3.42
C VAL A 76 10.63 9.81 -2.43
N SER A 77 10.78 9.58 -1.13
CA SER A 77 10.19 10.45 -0.10
C SER A 77 10.87 11.83 -0.04
N GLU A 78 12.19 11.89 -0.18
CA GLU A 78 12.93 13.15 -0.24
C GLU A 78 12.57 13.97 -1.48
N LEU A 79 12.37 13.31 -2.62
CA LEU A 79 11.84 13.95 -3.82
C LEU A 79 10.42 14.44 -3.58
N PHE A 80 9.55 13.62 -3.00
CA PHE A 80 8.15 13.95 -2.74
C PHE A 80 7.96 15.18 -1.86
N VAL A 81 8.79 15.36 -0.82
CA VAL A 81 8.72 16.51 0.09
C VAL A 81 9.40 17.78 -0.45
N ALA A 82 10.16 17.68 -1.54
CA ALA A 82 10.79 18.84 -2.17
C ALA A 82 9.74 19.73 -2.86
N ASP A 83 10.02 21.01 -3.01
CA ASP A 83 9.16 21.94 -3.74
C ASP A 83 8.95 21.46 -5.19
N GLY A 84 7.69 21.22 -5.58
CA GLY A 84 7.34 20.68 -6.90
C GLY A 84 7.59 19.17 -7.07
N GLY A 85 8.08 18.50 -6.03
CA GLY A 85 8.46 17.10 -6.06
C GLY A 85 7.34 16.12 -6.35
N ARG A 86 6.12 16.42 -5.86
CA ARG A 86 4.93 15.62 -6.17
C ARG A 86 4.63 15.58 -7.67
N ASP A 87 4.59 16.75 -8.30
CA ASP A 87 4.32 16.87 -9.74
C ASP A 87 5.44 16.21 -10.54
N TYR A 88 6.69 16.40 -10.12
CA TYR A 88 7.85 15.76 -10.74
C TYR A 88 7.75 14.22 -10.72
N LEU A 89 7.34 13.61 -9.61
CA LEU A 89 7.20 12.15 -9.53
C LEU A 89 6.08 11.62 -10.43
N ILE A 90 4.98 12.35 -10.58
CA ILE A 90 3.94 12.02 -11.56
C ILE A 90 4.51 12.11 -12.98
N ASP A 91 5.27 13.16 -13.29
CA ASP A 91 5.84 13.40 -14.63
C ASP A 91 6.90 12.36 -14.99
N LEU A 92 7.74 12.01 -14.02
CA LEU A 92 8.70 10.93 -14.14
C LEU A 92 8.03 9.63 -14.55
N MET A 93 6.91 9.27 -13.90
CA MET A 93 6.19 8.04 -14.21
C MET A 93 5.41 8.12 -15.53
N LEU A 94 4.76 9.25 -15.84
CA LEU A 94 3.99 9.41 -17.06
C LEU A 94 4.88 9.49 -18.31
N TYR A 95 5.93 10.31 -18.25
CA TYR A 95 6.71 10.75 -19.41
C TYR A 95 8.12 10.17 -19.45
N GLY A 96 8.59 9.55 -18.37
CA GLY A 96 9.95 9.01 -18.29
C GLY A 96 10.98 10.08 -17.95
N ALA A 97 12.23 9.67 -17.78
CA ALA A 97 13.36 10.58 -17.60
C ALA A 97 14.59 10.04 -18.33
N GLN A 98 15.26 10.89 -19.10
CA GLN A 98 16.48 10.53 -19.79
C GLN A 98 17.50 11.68 -19.80
N GLY A 99 18.66 11.48 -19.16
CA GLY A 99 19.70 12.51 -19.16
C GLY A 99 20.61 12.44 -17.94
N GLU A 100 21.41 13.48 -17.80
CA GLU A 100 22.22 13.74 -16.61
C GLU A 100 21.37 14.49 -15.58
N ALA A 101 21.32 14.02 -14.34
CA ALA A 101 20.64 14.68 -13.23
C ALA A 101 21.58 14.80 -12.03
N GLU A 102 21.49 15.89 -11.27
CA GLU A 102 22.18 16.01 -9.99
C GLU A 102 21.22 15.60 -8.86
N ILE A 103 21.48 14.45 -8.24
CA ILE A 103 20.66 13.89 -7.17
C ILE A 103 21.53 13.88 -5.89
N PHE A 104 21.17 14.72 -4.92
CA PHE A 104 21.93 14.93 -3.66
C PHE A 104 23.44 15.19 -3.84
N GLY A 105 23.80 15.98 -4.86
CA GLY A 105 25.20 16.33 -5.14
C GLY A 105 25.99 15.25 -5.88
N ALA A 106 25.33 14.18 -6.33
CA ALA A 106 25.89 13.17 -7.22
C ALA A 106 25.30 13.33 -8.62
N VAL A 107 26.16 13.22 -9.64
CA VAL A 107 25.74 13.22 -11.04
C VAL A 107 25.30 11.82 -11.42
N GLU A 108 24.02 11.66 -11.75
CA GLU A 108 23.38 10.39 -12.09
C GLU A 108 22.91 10.39 -13.54
N MET A 109 23.04 9.23 -14.20
CA MET A 109 22.56 9.03 -15.57
C MET A 109 21.17 8.38 -15.54
N LEU A 110 20.12 9.18 -15.64
CA LEU A 110 18.75 8.70 -15.62
C LEU A 110 18.36 8.03 -16.95
N ARG A 111 17.74 6.86 -16.81
CA ARG A 111 17.11 6.09 -17.90
C ARG A 111 15.83 5.43 -17.38
N HIS A 112 14.83 6.25 -17.10
CA HIS A 112 13.49 5.81 -16.73
C HIS A 112 12.57 5.88 -17.95
N ARG A 113 11.87 4.77 -18.25
CA ARG A 113 10.94 4.70 -19.38
C ARG A 113 9.57 5.29 -19.00
N PRO A 114 8.82 5.90 -19.93
CA PRO A 114 7.46 6.35 -19.66
C PRO A 114 6.49 5.18 -19.40
N TYR A 115 5.55 5.38 -18.49
CA TYR A 115 4.45 4.47 -18.19
C TYR A 115 3.06 5.05 -18.45
N GLY A 116 2.93 6.31 -18.88
CA GLY A 116 1.64 6.94 -19.16
C GLY A 116 0.79 6.22 -20.23
N GLY A 117 1.39 5.40 -21.10
CA GLY A 117 0.65 4.55 -22.05
C GLY A 117 0.38 3.12 -21.56
N SER A 118 0.92 2.73 -20.40
CA SER A 118 0.87 1.35 -19.89
C SER A 118 -0.12 1.18 -18.76
N PHE A 119 -0.27 2.21 -17.91
CA PHE A 119 -1.09 2.17 -16.70
C PHE A 119 -2.17 3.25 -16.73
N ASP A 120 -3.35 2.90 -16.22
CA ASP A 120 -4.41 3.87 -15.92
C ASP A 120 -4.09 4.70 -14.66
N ASP A 121 -4.99 5.60 -14.29
CA ASP A 121 -4.78 6.55 -13.18
C ASP A 121 -4.78 5.88 -11.80
N ASP A 122 -5.62 4.87 -11.62
CA ASP A 122 -5.69 4.08 -10.39
C ASP A 122 -4.39 3.27 -10.21
N GLN A 123 -3.93 2.62 -11.27
CA GLN A 123 -2.68 1.86 -11.27
C GLN A 123 -1.46 2.76 -11.03
N MET A 124 -1.44 3.95 -11.63
CA MET A 124 -0.32 4.87 -11.50
C MET A 124 -0.24 5.45 -10.08
N SER A 125 -1.37 5.91 -9.53
CA SER A 125 -1.42 6.42 -8.16
C SER A 125 -1.10 5.33 -7.13
N ALA A 126 -1.58 4.10 -7.34
CA ALA A 126 -1.21 2.95 -6.52
C ALA A 126 0.29 2.66 -6.51
N LEU A 127 0.95 2.70 -7.67
CA LEU A 127 2.39 2.47 -7.78
C LEU A 127 3.20 3.61 -7.15
N LEU A 128 2.79 4.87 -7.34
CA LEU A 128 3.40 6.02 -6.69
C LEU A 128 3.29 5.93 -5.15
N ASN A 129 2.11 5.60 -4.64
CA ASN A 129 1.87 5.44 -3.20
C ASN A 129 2.67 4.28 -2.61
N LEU A 130 2.78 3.17 -3.33
CA LEU A 130 3.66 2.06 -2.92
C LEU A 130 5.09 2.55 -2.72
N MET A 131 5.64 3.28 -3.70
CA MET A 131 7.03 3.76 -3.62
C MET A 131 7.26 4.72 -2.45
N LEU A 132 6.23 5.44 -1.99
CA LEU A 132 6.34 6.34 -0.84
C LEU A 132 6.42 5.61 0.49
N VAL A 133 5.80 4.43 0.63
CA VAL A 133 5.70 3.74 1.92
C VAL A 133 6.51 2.46 2.00
N ALA A 134 6.88 1.88 0.85
CA ALA A 134 7.64 0.65 0.82
C ALA A 134 9.12 0.91 1.13
N TRP A 135 9.81 -0.16 1.56
CA TRP A 135 11.26 -0.14 1.79
C TRP A 135 11.74 0.91 2.81
N GLY A 136 10.87 1.31 3.75
CA GLY A 136 11.19 2.28 4.81
C GLY A 136 11.09 3.74 4.38
N ASN A 137 10.57 4.01 3.18
CA ASN A 137 10.37 5.37 2.67
C ASN A 137 9.31 6.14 3.47
N ASP A 138 8.40 5.45 4.17
CA ASP A 138 7.40 6.04 5.05
C ASP A 138 8.00 6.82 6.22
N GLU A 139 9.19 6.42 6.70
CA GLU A 139 9.87 7.08 7.82
C GLU A 139 10.24 8.54 7.53
N ALA A 140 10.41 8.89 6.24
CA ALA A 140 10.76 10.23 5.79
C ALA A 140 9.52 11.08 5.42
N LEU A 141 8.32 10.52 5.47
CA LEU A 141 7.10 11.26 5.14
C LEU A 141 6.63 12.16 6.29
N PRO A 142 6.13 13.37 6.00
CA PRO A 142 5.37 14.16 6.95
C PRO A 142 4.17 13.36 7.50
N PRO A 143 3.79 13.56 8.78
CA PRO A 143 2.66 12.84 9.37
C PRO A 143 1.31 13.16 8.70
N ASP A 144 1.24 14.25 7.96
CA ASP A 144 0.11 14.73 7.18
C ASP A 144 0.34 14.63 5.66
N ALA A 145 1.28 13.80 5.22
CA ALA A 145 1.51 13.53 3.80
C ALA A 145 0.25 12.95 3.15
N GLU A 146 -0.30 13.66 2.17
CA GLU A 146 -1.42 13.17 1.38
C GLU A 146 -0.91 12.21 0.31
N PHE A 147 -1.48 11.03 0.16
CA PHE A 147 -1.12 10.14 -0.94
C PHE A 147 -1.64 10.64 -2.29
N TYR A 148 -1.07 10.15 -3.38
CA TYR A 148 -1.53 10.46 -4.72
C TYR A 148 -2.91 9.86 -4.97
N THR A 149 -3.73 10.63 -5.68
CA THR A 149 -5.05 10.24 -6.15
C THR A 149 -5.03 9.98 -7.66
N PRO A 150 -5.98 9.18 -8.17
CA PRO A 150 -6.16 9.00 -9.61
C PRO A 150 -6.44 10.33 -10.34
N ASP A 151 -7.20 11.24 -9.72
CA ASP A 151 -7.54 12.54 -10.30
C ASP A 151 -6.30 13.43 -10.51
N GLU A 152 -5.33 13.41 -9.58
CA GLU A 152 -4.04 14.11 -9.74
C GLU A 152 -3.27 13.57 -10.95
N VAL A 153 -3.19 12.24 -11.12
CA VAL A 153 -2.54 11.62 -12.27
C VAL A 153 -3.26 11.98 -13.57
N GLY A 154 -4.59 11.87 -13.57
CA GLY A 154 -5.42 12.17 -14.73
C GLY A 154 -5.27 13.61 -15.20
N ALA A 155 -5.18 14.57 -14.26
CA ALA A 155 -4.93 15.98 -14.56
C ALA A 155 -3.54 16.24 -15.18
N ALA A 156 -2.55 15.43 -14.83
CA ALA A 156 -1.19 15.56 -15.33
C ALA A 156 -0.99 14.99 -16.75
N ARG A 157 -1.94 14.17 -17.25
CA ARG A 157 -1.86 13.50 -18.57
C ARG A 157 -2.07 14.43 -19.76
N GLY A 158 -1.68 13.91 -20.93
CA GLY A 158 -1.97 14.54 -22.22
C GLY A 158 -1.11 15.77 -22.53
N ARG A 159 -0.10 16.04 -21.70
CA ARG A 159 0.94 17.03 -22.01
C ARG A 159 1.97 16.42 -22.96
N ASP A 160 2.55 17.27 -23.78
CA ASP A 160 3.66 16.92 -24.67
C ASP A 160 4.97 17.24 -23.93
N VAL A 161 5.35 16.35 -23.01
CA VAL A 161 6.59 16.45 -22.22
C VAL A 161 7.50 15.31 -22.64
N SER A 162 8.72 15.64 -23.04
CA SER A 162 9.75 14.66 -23.37
C SER A 162 10.50 14.18 -22.12
N PRO A 163 11.09 12.97 -22.15
CA PRO A 163 11.90 12.48 -21.02
C PRO A 163 13.09 13.37 -20.65
N GLN A 164 13.57 14.22 -21.57
CA GLN A 164 14.63 15.18 -21.30
C GLN A 164 14.11 16.35 -20.46
N GLU A 165 12.94 16.87 -20.81
CA GLU A 165 12.30 18.01 -20.12
C GLU A 165 11.87 17.68 -18.70
N VAL A 166 11.69 16.39 -18.36
CA VAL A 166 11.38 15.99 -16.98
C VAL A 166 12.54 16.26 -16.02
N ILE A 167 13.79 16.25 -16.49
CA ILE A 167 14.99 16.39 -15.63
C ILE A 167 15.41 17.87 -15.46
N GLU A 168 14.89 18.78 -16.28
CA GLU A 168 15.27 20.22 -16.29
C GLU A 168 14.59 21.05 -15.20
#